data_AF-A0A7K3RDC4-F1
#
_entry.id   AF-A0A7K3RDC4-F1
#
_cell.length_a   1.000
_cell.length_b   1.000
_cell.length_c   1.000
_cell.angle_alpha   90.00
_cell.angle_beta   90.00
_cell.angle_gamma   90.00
#
_symmetry.space_group_name_H-M   'P 1'
#
loop_
_entity.id
_entity.type
_entity.pdbx_description
1 polymer ?
#
loop_
_entity_poly.entity_id
_entity_poly.type
_entity_poly.pdbx_seq_one_letter_code
_entity_poly.pdbx_strand_id
1 'polypeptide(L)'
;MHRSMDEPTGGAGLPAARSHPTARPGPPPLAGAGEELPDPAVLGALLHRHGWQRRGGAPGRYGRWTPPGSAAGTTSLLVPESAAFPDSGELIEEALLALEHSPDPSARDILVSLTVPSDEIRWWREVPESAVGAAGASGWTEAEELRSAARQVLMAGALAARGRAGYHGARHRRKARAALDDALIGPGAGGRSLTAYVPVDSGRAVAVRLCHALHATREAVDYQRATGGMEAFDSAVAAGVGRELTEALIALVRGSEGAGI
;
A
#
# COMPACT_ATOMS: atom_id res chain seq x y z
N MET A 1 -22.59 -51.28 -63.90
CA MET A 1 -23.41 -50.21 -63.30
C MET A 1 -22.55 -49.43 -62.34
N HIS A 2 -22.43 -48.13 -62.57
CA HIS A 2 -21.69 -47.15 -61.77
C HIS A 2 -22.17 -47.09 -60.30
N ARG A 3 -21.22 -47.00 -59.36
CA ARG A 3 -21.30 -46.07 -58.22
C ARG A 3 -19.91 -45.75 -57.68
N SER A 4 -19.62 -44.46 -57.70
CA SER A 4 -18.44 -43.77 -57.16
C SER A 4 -18.64 -43.40 -55.68
N MET A 5 -17.52 -42.99 -55.05
CA MET A 5 -17.39 -42.09 -53.89
C MET A 5 -17.90 -42.64 -52.54
N ASP A 6 -17.25 -42.45 -51.40
CA ASP A 6 -16.07 -41.68 -50.98
C ASP A 6 -15.59 -42.27 -49.64
N GLU A 7 -14.29 -42.19 -49.38
CA GLU A 7 -13.72 -42.41 -48.04
C GLU A 7 -14.18 -41.30 -47.07
N PRO A 8 -14.52 -41.62 -45.81
CA PRO A 8 -14.43 -40.65 -44.74
C PRO A 8 -13.06 -40.79 -44.06
N THR A 9 -12.15 -39.90 -44.44
CA THR A 9 -10.94 -39.59 -43.69
C THR A 9 -11.34 -39.17 -42.28
N GLY A 10 -11.13 -40.04 -41.30
CA GLY A 10 -11.34 -39.74 -39.88
C GLY A 10 -10.37 -38.65 -39.43
N GLY A 11 -10.84 -37.40 -39.48
CA GLY A 11 -10.10 -36.22 -39.07
C GLY A 11 -9.61 -36.34 -37.64
N ALA A 12 -8.29 -36.29 -37.49
CA ALA A 12 -7.63 -36.05 -36.21
C ALA A 12 -8.14 -34.71 -35.65
N GLY A 13 -8.94 -34.79 -34.58
CA GLY A 13 -9.35 -33.63 -33.82
C GLY A 13 -8.11 -32.92 -33.26
N LEU A 14 -7.88 -31.70 -33.75
CA LEU A 14 -6.87 -30.79 -33.22
C LEU A 14 -7.10 -30.61 -31.69
N PRO A 15 -6.04 -30.60 -30.87
CA PRO A 15 -6.19 -30.34 -29.44
C PRO A 15 -6.79 -28.95 -29.24
N ALA A 16 -7.83 -28.89 -28.41
CA ALA A 16 -8.50 -27.65 -28.02
C ALA A 16 -7.46 -26.59 -27.63
N ALA A 17 -7.42 -25.50 -28.39
CA ALA A 17 -6.61 -24.34 -28.09
C ALA A 17 -6.98 -23.87 -26.68
N ARG A 18 -6.03 -24.00 -25.74
CA ARG A 18 -6.17 -23.42 -24.41
C ARG A 18 -6.35 -21.92 -24.62
N SER A 19 -7.54 -21.42 -24.30
CA SER A 19 -7.80 -19.99 -24.27
C SER A 19 -6.84 -19.36 -23.28
N HIS A 20 -5.80 -18.69 -23.78
CA HIS A 20 -4.96 -17.84 -22.94
C HIS A 20 -5.87 -16.78 -22.30
N PRO A 21 -5.80 -16.55 -20.99
CA PRO A 21 -6.45 -15.40 -20.39
C PRO A 21 -5.91 -14.17 -21.11
N THR A 22 -6.81 -13.40 -21.73
CA THR A 22 -6.49 -12.11 -22.33
C THR A 22 -5.74 -11.30 -21.27
N ALA A 23 -4.52 -10.89 -21.62
CA ALA A 23 -3.73 -10.00 -20.78
C ALA A 23 -4.64 -8.83 -20.40
N ARG A 24 -4.84 -8.62 -19.09
CA ARG A 24 -5.48 -7.40 -18.61
C ARG A 24 -4.73 -6.24 -19.27
N PRO A 25 -5.44 -5.29 -19.90
CA PRO A 25 -4.80 -4.05 -20.31
C PRO A 25 -4.04 -3.52 -19.10
N GLY A 26 -2.75 -3.21 -19.28
CA GLY A 26 -2.01 -2.48 -18.27
C GLY A 26 -2.76 -1.19 -17.92
N PRO A 27 -2.51 -0.59 -16.74
CA PRO A 27 -3.08 0.71 -16.45
C PRO A 27 -2.80 1.65 -17.62
N PRO A 28 -3.79 2.43 -18.08
CA PRO A 28 -3.58 3.37 -19.17
C PRO A 28 -2.40 4.29 -18.81
N PRO A 29 -1.60 4.73 -19.79
CA PRO A 29 -0.66 5.81 -19.55
C PRO A 29 -1.45 7.00 -18.99
N LEU A 30 -0.92 7.64 -17.94
CA LEU A 30 -1.52 8.76 -17.19
C LEU A 30 -1.94 9.96 -18.07
N ALA A 31 -1.57 9.96 -19.34
CA ALA A 31 -1.98 10.94 -20.33
C ALA A 31 -3.45 10.75 -20.75
N GLY A 32 -4.42 11.22 -19.96
CA GLY A 32 -5.79 11.29 -20.47
C GLY A 32 -6.91 11.79 -19.58
N ALA A 33 -6.68 12.10 -18.30
CA ALA A 33 -7.78 12.42 -17.38
C ALA A 33 -7.62 13.78 -16.68
N GLY A 34 -7.39 14.87 -17.41
CA GLY A 34 -7.50 16.24 -16.87
C GLY A 34 -6.81 16.45 -15.52
N GLU A 35 -5.64 15.82 -15.33
CA GLU A 35 -4.93 15.78 -14.06
C GLU A 35 -4.34 17.17 -13.81
N GLU A 36 -4.90 17.88 -12.83
CA GLU A 36 -4.25 19.06 -12.28
C GLU A 36 -2.87 18.63 -11.78
N LEU A 37 -1.81 19.27 -12.31
CA LEU A 37 -0.43 18.93 -11.95
C LEU A 37 -0.26 18.98 -10.43
N PRO A 38 0.46 18.02 -9.83
CA PRO A 38 0.58 17.96 -8.38
C PRO A 38 1.23 19.22 -7.84
N ASP A 39 0.73 19.70 -6.70
CA ASP A 39 1.31 20.86 -6.00
C ASP A 39 2.82 20.60 -5.73
N PRO A 40 3.74 21.49 -6.15
CA PRO A 40 5.16 21.36 -5.90
C PRO A 40 5.51 21.16 -4.41
N ALA A 41 4.72 21.73 -3.50
CA ALA A 41 4.92 21.53 -2.06
C ALA A 41 4.62 20.08 -1.63
N VAL A 42 3.60 19.46 -2.22
CA VAL A 42 3.25 18.06 -1.98
C VAL A 42 4.34 17.14 -2.52
N LEU A 43 4.82 17.38 -3.75
CA LEU A 43 5.93 16.62 -4.33
C LEU A 43 7.20 16.75 -3.48
N GLY A 44 7.54 17.96 -3.04
CA GLY A 44 8.70 18.20 -2.16
C GLY A 44 8.59 17.48 -0.81
N ALA A 45 7.40 17.46 -0.20
CA ALA A 45 7.16 16.75 1.05
C ALA A 45 7.30 15.23 0.89
N LEU A 46 6.77 14.67 -0.20
CA LEU A 46 6.91 13.25 -0.52
C LEU A 46 8.37 12.87 -0.77
N LEU A 47 9.11 13.66 -1.56
CA LEU A 47 10.53 13.45 -1.80
C LEU A 47 11.31 13.38 -0.47
N HIS A 48 11.13 14.38 0.41
CA HIS A 48 11.81 14.42 1.70
C HIS A 48 11.50 13.19 2.55
N ARG A 49 10.22 12.82 2.62
CA ARG A 49 9.74 11.65 3.38
C ARG A 49 10.35 10.35 2.89
N HIS A 50 10.51 10.19 1.58
CA HIS A 50 11.12 9.01 0.97
C HIS A 50 12.66 9.06 0.97
N GLY A 51 13.26 9.99 1.71
CA GLY A 51 14.70 10.07 1.91
C GLY A 51 15.46 10.77 0.78
N TRP A 52 14.75 11.39 -0.17
CA TRP A 52 15.41 12.23 -1.16
C TRP A 52 15.99 13.47 -0.50
N GLN A 53 17.18 13.82 -0.92
CA GLN A 53 17.94 14.91 -0.33
C GLN A 53 17.92 16.13 -1.23
N ARG A 54 17.56 17.27 -0.67
CA ARG A 54 17.72 18.56 -1.34
C ARG A 54 19.19 18.97 -1.29
N ARG A 55 19.89 18.89 -2.43
CA ARG A 55 21.34 19.14 -2.56
C ARG A 55 21.68 20.57 -2.98
N GLY A 56 20.67 21.40 -3.21
CA GLY A 56 20.84 22.80 -3.60
C GLY A 56 19.61 23.29 -4.35
N GLY A 57 19.75 24.40 -5.06
CA GLY A 57 18.67 25.03 -5.81
C GLY A 57 18.81 26.54 -5.80
N ALA A 58 17.92 27.21 -6.54
CA ALA A 58 17.76 28.65 -6.46
C ALA A 58 16.63 28.95 -5.48
N PRO A 59 16.91 29.55 -4.30
CA PRO A 59 15.88 29.89 -3.31
C PRO A 59 14.77 30.74 -3.94
N GLY A 60 13.52 30.43 -3.61
CA GLY A 60 12.33 31.07 -4.20
C GLY A 60 12.02 30.64 -5.64
N ARG A 61 12.77 29.68 -6.21
CA ARG A 61 12.56 29.17 -7.57
C ARG A 61 12.37 27.67 -7.60
N TYR A 62 13.45 26.91 -7.38
CA TYR A 62 13.43 25.45 -7.43
C TYR A 62 14.50 24.84 -6.52
N GLY A 63 14.21 23.64 -6.02
CA GLY A 63 15.13 22.77 -5.32
C GLY A 63 15.64 21.65 -6.21
N ARG A 64 16.93 21.32 -6.09
CA ARG A 64 17.55 20.14 -6.71
C ARG A 64 17.51 18.97 -5.73
N TRP A 65 16.82 17.90 -6.10
CA TRP A 65 16.65 16.70 -5.29
C TRP A 65 17.39 15.51 -5.88
N THR A 66 18.02 14.70 -5.02
CA THR A 66 18.72 13.47 -5.41
C THR A 66 18.18 12.28 -4.60
N PRO A 67 18.09 11.08 -5.20
CA PRO A 67 17.55 9.89 -4.54
C PRO A 67 18.42 9.46 -3.35
N PRO A 68 17.83 8.73 -2.38
CA PRO A 68 18.59 8.12 -1.29
C PRO A 68 19.57 7.04 -1.81
N GLY A 69 20.68 6.83 -1.09
CA GLY A 69 21.59 5.71 -1.35
C GLY A 69 22.55 5.87 -2.54
N SER A 70 23.06 4.74 -3.06
CA SER A 70 24.11 4.73 -4.10
C SER A 70 23.64 5.21 -5.48
N ALA A 71 22.32 5.36 -5.67
CA ALA A 71 21.71 5.95 -6.85
C ALA A 71 21.77 7.50 -6.87
N ALA A 72 22.27 8.14 -5.81
CA ALA A 72 22.30 9.61 -5.65
C ALA A 72 22.99 10.38 -6.79
N GLY A 73 23.72 9.71 -7.69
CA GLY A 73 24.38 10.30 -8.85
C GLY A 73 23.67 10.14 -10.20
N THR A 74 22.65 9.29 -10.33
CA THR A 74 22.06 8.95 -11.64
C THR A 74 20.82 9.74 -11.98
N THR A 75 20.05 10.17 -10.98
CA THR A 75 18.81 10.94 -11.16
C THR A 75 18.89 12.22 -10.33
N SER A 76 18.56 13.35 -10.94
CA SER A 76 18.48 14.65 -10.25
C SER A 76 17.20 15.33 -10.70
N LEU A 77 16.32 15.64 -9.75
CA LEU A 77 15.05 16.30 -10.01
C LEU A 77 15.15 17.78 -9.72
N LEU A 78 14.50 18.60 -10.52
CA LEU A 78 14.27 20.01 -10.24
C LEU A 78 12.80 20.17 -9.89
N VAL A 79 12.52 20.57 -8.64
CA VAL A 79 11.16 20.76 -8.16
C VAL A 79 10.96 22.23 -7.80
N PRO A 80 9.98 22.93 -8.38
CA PRO A 80 9.66 24.30 -8.03
C PRO A 80 9.38 24.46 -6.54
N GLU A 81 9.72 25.60 -5.94
CA GLU A 81 9.34 25.88 -4.55
C GLU A 81 7.86 26.27 -4.40
N SER A 82 7.24 26.76 -5.48
CA SER A 82 5.84 27.20 -5.50
C SER A 82 5.25 27.07 -6.90
N ALA A 83 3.94 26.78 -6.97
CA ALA A 83 3.17 26.82 -8.23
C ALA A 83 3.18 28.21 -8.89
N ALA A 84 3.44 29.28 -8.12
CA ALA A 84 3.53 30.66 -8.63
C ALA A 84 4.84 30.96 -9.40
N PHE A 85 5.82 30.04 -9.39
CA PHE A 85 7.05 30.20 -10.15
C PHE A 85 6.77 30.05 -11.66
N PRO A 86 7.32 30.92 -12.54
CA PRO A 86 7.28 30.70 -13.98
C PRO A 86 7.83 29.32 -14.34
N ASP A 87 7.23 28.64 -15.32
CA ASP A 87 7.65 27.30 -15.76
C ASP A 87 7.45 26.18 -14.70
N SER A 88 6.66 26.44 -13.65
CA SER A 88 6.36 25.45 -12.63
C SER A 88 5.73 24.18 -13.21
N GLY A 89 4.83 24.32 -14.19
CA GLY A 89 4.20 23.18 -14.86
C GLY A 89 5.20 22.28 -15.59
N GLU A 90 6.07 22.88 -16.42
CA GLU A 90 7.10 22.16 -17.18
C GLU A 90 8.09 21.44 -16.24
N LEU A 91 8.53 22.12 -15.18
CA LEU A 91 9.43 21.50 -14.20
C LEU A 91 8.77 20.34 -13.43
N ILE A 92 7.47 20.42 -13.15
CA ILE A 92 6.74 19.32 -12.52
C ILE A 92 6.60 18.15 -13.49
N GLU A 93 6.24 18.38 -14.75
CA GLU A 93 6.16 17.32 -15.77
C GLU A 93 7.51 16.63 -15.95
N GLU A 94 8.61 17.39 -16.05
CA GLU A 94 9.97 16.84 -16.14
C GLU A 94 10.34 16.03 -14.89
N ALA A 95 9.98 16.52 -13.69
CA ALA A 95 10.24 15.80 -12.45
C ALA A 95 9.46 14.47 -12.38
N LEU A 96 8.21 14.45 -12.81
CA LEU A 96 7.38 13.23 -12.86
C LEU A 96 7.95 12.24 -13.87
N LEU A 97 8.29 12.69 -15.08
CA LEU A 97 8.95 11.86 -16.09
C LEU A 97 10.27 11.26 -15.58
N ALA A 98 11.09 12.06 -14.89
CA ALA A 98 12.33 11.58 -14.32
C ALA A 98 12.12 10.58 -13.16
N LEU A 99 11.03 10.71 -12.39
CA LEU A 99 10.63 9.71 -11.38
C LEU A 99 10.19 8.39 -12.04
N GLU A 100 9.40 8.44 -13.12
CA GLU A 100 8.95 7.24 -13.85
C GLU A 100 10.12 6.39 -14.37
N HIS A 101 11.21 7.06 -14.77
CA HIS A 101 12.42 6.43 -15.30
C HIS A 101 13.48 6.17 -14.22
N SER A 102 13.23 6.56 -12.97
CA SER A 102 14.21 6.37 -11.90
C SER A 102 14.32 4.89 -11.49
N PRO A 103 15.53 4.36 -11.32
CA PRO A 103 15.72 2.99 -10.85
C PRO A 103 15.48 2.82 -9.34
N ASP A 104 15.31 3.92 -8.60
CA ASP A 104 15.11 3.87 -7.15
C ASP A 104 13.67 3.40 -6.80
N PRO A 105 13.49 2.40 -5.93
CA PRO A 105 12.17 1.91 -5.54
C PRO A 105 11.24 2.99 -4.98
N SER A 106 11.80 4.00 -4.30
CA SER A 106 11.02 5.08 -3.70
C SER A 106 10.37 6.00 -4.72
N ALA A 107 10.87 6.04 -5.96
CA ALA A 107 10.27 6.83 -7.02
C ALA A 107 8.86 6.32 -7.37
N ARG A 108 8.68 5.00 -7.38
CA ARG A 108 7.36 4.38 -7.59
C ARG A 108 6.41 4.67 -6.44
N ASP A 109 6.90 4.63 -5.20
CA ASP A 109 6.10 4.96 -4.02
C ASP A 109 5.62 6.42 -4.04
N ILE A 110 6.48 7.35 -4.46
CA ILE A 110 6.13 8.76 -4.64
C ILE A 110 5.05 8.93 -5.72
N LEU A 111 5.21 8.31 -6.88
CA LEU A 111 4.21 8.39 -7.97
C LEU A 111 2.86 7.83 -7.53
N VAL A 112 2.85 6.71 -6.80
CA VAL A 112 1.61 6.15 -6.23
C VAL A 112 0.98 7.13 -5.23
N SER A 113 1.78 7.78 -4.39
CA SER A 113 1.30 8.77 -3.41
C SER A 113 0.72 10.04 -4.05
N LEU A 114 1.12 10.36 -5.28
CA LEU A 114 0.65 11.53 -6.03
C LEU A 114 -0.68 11.28 -6.76
N THR A 115 -0.98 10.04 -7.12
CA THR A 115 -2.20 9.71 -7.90
C THR A 115 -3.49 9.92 -7.10
N VAL A 116 -3.46 9.79 -5.77
CA VAL A 116 -4.62 10.05 -4.90
C VAL A 116 -4.12 10.56 -3.54
N PRO A 117 -4.64 11.68 -2.99
CA PRO A 117 -4.38 12.06 -1.61
C PRO A 117 -4.70 10.88 -0.70
N SER A 118 -3.70 10.31 -0.05
CA SER A 118 -3.84 9.05 0.68
C SER A 118 -3.23 9.13 2.06
N ASP A 119 -3.90 8.52 3.04
CA ASP A 119 -3.28 8.19 4.32
C ASP A 119 -2.44 6.93 4.15
N GLU A 120 -1.20 6.98 4.63
CA GLU A 120 -0.28 5.86 4.57
C GLU A 120 -0.21 5.08 5.88
N ILE A 121 -0.34 3.77 5.77
CA ILE A 121 -0.24 2.85 6.90
C ILE A 121 0.86 1.84 6.57
N ARG A 122 1.83 1.68 7.48
CA ARG A 122 3.06 0.92 7.21
C ARG A 122 3.20 -0.23 8.21
N TRP A 123 3.17 -1.45 7.71
CA TRP A 123 3.44 -2.63 8.51
C TRP A 123 4.87 -3.12 8.32
N TRP A 124 5.44 -3.67 9.38
CA TRP A 124 6.71 -4.39 9.32
C TRP A 124 6.68 -5.58 10.26
N ARG A 125 7.48 -6.60 9.93
CA ARG A 125 7.73 -7.79 10.75
C ARG A 125 9.22 -8.11 10.79
N GLU A 126 9.70 -8.38 11.99
CA GLU A 126 10.98 -9.05 12.24
C GLU A 126 10.74 -10.55 12.28
N VAL A 127 11.46 -11.27 11.43
CA VAL A 127 11.37 -12.72 11.26
C VAL A 127 12.70 -13.32 11.71
N PRO A 128 12.70 -14.46 12.45
CA PRO A 128 13.93 -15.07 12.94
C PRO A 128 14.98 -15.28 11.85
N GLU A 129 16.25 -15.02 12.14
CA GLU A 129 17.38 -15.20 11.21
C GLU A 129 17.45 -16.63 10.62
N SER A 130 16.99 -17.63 11.37
CA SER A 130 16.90 -19.03 10.92
C SER A 130 15.94 -19.25 9.74
N ALA A 131 14.96 -18.36 9.55
CA ALA A 131 14.06 -18.35 8.40
C ALA A 131 14.62 -17.51 7.23
N VAL A 132 15.47 -16.51 7.52
CA VAL A 132 16.07 -15.60 6.52
C VAL A 132 17.04 -16.32 5.57
N GLY A 133 17.63 -17.44 6.00
CA GLY A 133 18.53 -18.28 5.19
C GLY A 133 17.85 -19.25 4.22
N ALA A 134 16.55 -19.50 4.36
CA ALA A 134 15.76 -20.31 3.43
C ALA A 134 15.15 -19.42 2.33
N ALA A 135 16.01 -18.66 1.63
CA ALA A 135 15.62 -17.66 0.65
C ALA A 135 14.95 -18.32 -0.57
N GLY A 136 13.64 -18.46 -0.50
CA GLY A 136 12.80 -19.07 -1.52
C GLY A 136 11.33 -19.06 -1.09
N ALA A 137 10.72 -20.23 -1.01
CA ALA A 137 9.29 -20.38 -0.69
C ALA A 137 8.87 -19.82 0.68
N SER A 138 9.77 -19.80 1.68
CA SER A 138 9.50 -19.28 3.02
C SER A 138 9.28 -17.76 2.99
N GLY A 139 10.22 -17.02 2.39
CA GLY A 139 10.14 -15.56 2.17
C GLY A 139 8.84 -15.08 1.54
N TRP A 140 8.33 -15.82 0.56
CA TRP A 140 7.06 -15.51 -0.09
C TRP A 140 5.86 -15.76 0.83
N THR A 141 5.90 -16.84 1.61
CA THR A 141 4.85 -17.18 2.57
C THR A 141 4.76 -16.11 3.66
N GLU A 142 5.90 -15.65 4.20
CA GLU A 142 5.92 -14.59 5.20
C GLU A 142 5.40 -13.25 4.66
N ALA A 143 5.75 -12.90 3.41
CA ALA A 143 5.23 -11.70 2.76
C ALA A 143 3.70 -11.79 2.51
N GLU A 144 3.17 -12.98 2.20
CA GLU A 144 1.73 -13.20 2.04
C GLU A 144 1.00 -13.19 3.39
N GLU A 145 1.60 -13.75 4.44
CA GLU A 145 1.08 -13.66 5.81
C GLU A 145 1.01 -12.20 6.28
N LEU A 146 2.06 -11.41 6.06
CA LEU A 146 2.08 -9.98 6.35
C LEU A 146 0.99 -9.24 5.57
N ARG A 147 0.84 -9.54 4.28
CA ARG A 147 -0.21 -8.95 3.43
C ARG A 147 -1.61 -9.33 3.91
N SER A 148 -1.83 -10.58 4.31
CA SER A 148 -3.10 -11.05 4.86
C SER A 148 -3.42 -10.36 6.19
N ALA A 149 -2.45 -10.28 7.11
CA ALA A 149 -2.61 -9.59 8.38
C ALA A 149 -2.91 -8.10 8.18
N ALA A 150 -2.18 -7.41 7.30
CA ALA A 150 -2.42 -6.01 6.99
C ALA A 150 -3.83 -5.77 6.42
N ARG A 151 -4.31 -6.63 5.52
CA ARG A 151 -5.69 -6.56 5.01
C ARG A 151 -6.73 -6.77 6.11
N GLN A 152 -6.48 -7.68 7.06
CA GLN A 152 -7.36 -7.90 8.20
C GLN A 152 -7.39 -6.69 9.14
N VAL A 153 -6.23 -6.07 9.41
CA VAL A 153 -6.13 -4.84 10.20
C VAL A 153 -6.92 -3.70 9.56
N LEU A 154 -6.74 -3.47 8.26
CA LEU A 154 -7.50 -2.45 7.51
C LEU A 154 -9.00 -2.72 7.57
N MET A 155 -9.41 -3.98 7.39
CA MET A 155 -10.81 -4.37 7.47
C MET A 155 -11.40 -4.13 8.87
N ALA A 156 -10.65 -4.44 9.93
CA ALA A 156 -11.06 -4.17 11.30
C ALA A 156 -11.20 -2.68 11.58
N GLY A 157 -10.25 -1.85 11.12
CA GLY A 157 -10.36 -0.39 11.18
C GLY A 157 -11.59 0.13 10.44
N ALA A 158 -11.88 -0.42 9.25
CA ALA A 158 -13.04 -0.03 8.45
C ALA A 158 -14.37 -0.43 9.11
N LEU A 159 -14.42 -1.57 9.82
CA LEU A 159 -15.56 -1.97 10.63
C LEU A 159 -15.76 -1.04 11.83
N ALA A 160 -14.69 -0.75 12.57
CA ALA A 160 -14.71 0.15 13.73
C ALA A 160 -15.08 1.60 13.35
N ALA A 161 -14.75 2.04 12.13
CA ALA A 161 -15.15 3.35 11.62
C ALA A 161 -16.67 3.45 11.35
N ARG A 162 -17.35 2.30 11.17
CA ARG A 162 -18.80 2.24 10.90
C ARG A 162 -19.66 2.12 12.15
N GLY A 163 -19.08 1.67 13.26
CA GLY A 163 -19.78 1.53 14.54
C GLY A 163 -18.84 1.04 15.61
N ARG A 164 -19.19 1.26 16.88
CA ARG A 164 -18.40 0.75 18.02
C ARG A 164 -19.04 -0.55 18.49
N ALA A 165 -18.29 -1.64 18.42
CA ALA A 165 -18.74 -2.93 18.93
C ALA A 165 -17.51 -3.79 19.26
N GLY A 166 -17.58 -4.56 20.35
CA GLY A 166 -16.56 -5.55 20.66
C GLY A 166 -16.51 -6.70 19.64
N TYR A 167 -17.54 -6.86 18.82
CA TYR A 167 -17.61 -7.82 17.72
C TYR A 167 -18.56 -7.35 16.62
N HIS A 168 -18.11 -7.35 15.37
CA HIS A 168 -18.89 -6.90 14.22
C HIS A 168 -19.51 -8.05 13.41
N GLY A 169 -18.79 -9.17 13.28
CA GLY A 169 -19.22 -10.31 12.48
C GLY A 169 -19.52 -9.94 11.03
N ALA A 170 -20.75 -10.20 10.57
CA ALA A 170 -21.19 -9.83 9.22
C ALA A 170 -21.67 -8.37 9.11
N ARG A 171 -21.86 -7.66 10.23
CA ARG A 171 -22.41 -6.30 10.25
C ARG A 171 -21.43 -5.35 9.58
N HIS A 172 -21.94 -4.47 8.73
CA HIS A 172 -21.16 -3.46 7.98
C HIS A 172 -20.05 -4.01 7.06
N ARG A 173 -19.84 -5.34 6.97
CA ARG A 173 -18.75 -5.97 6.22
C ARG A 173 -18.69 -5.54 4.76
N ARG A 174 -19.83 -5.51 4.06
CA ARG A 174 -19.89 -5.03 2.66
C ARG A 174 -19.47 -3.55 2.54
N LYS A 175 -19.95 -2.68 3.43
CA LYS A 175 -19.63 -1.24 3.42
C LYS A 175 -18.19 -0.95 3.87
N ALA A 176 -17.64 -1.78 4.74
CA ALA A 176 -16.24 -1.72 5.17
C ALA A 176 -15.32 -2.16 4.02
N ARG A 177 -15.69 -3.23 3.31
CA ARG A 177 -14.93 -3.66 2.13
C ARG A 177 -14.93 -2.61 1.02
N ALA A 178 -16.09 -2.05 0.72
CA ALA A 178 -16.23 -0.99 -0.29
C ALA A 178 -15.40 0.27 0.01
N ALA A 179 -15.20 0.61 1.30
CA ALA A 179 -14.34 1.73 1.68
C ALA A 179 -12.85 1.48 1.44
N LEU A 180 -12.46 0.22 1.16
CA LEU A 180 -11.09 -0.21 0.92
C LEU A 180 -10.88 -0.69 -0.52
N ASP A 181 -11.85 -0.53 -1.41
CA ASP A 181 -11.74 -1.02 -2.79
C ASP A 181 -10.67 -0.24 -3.57
N ASP A 182 -10.51 1.05 -3.27
CA ASP A 182 -9.52 1.94 -3.88
C ASP A 182 -8.18 1.97 -3.12
N ALA A 183 -8.05 1.20 -2.03
CA ALA A 183 -6.82 1.17 -1.24
C ALA A 183 -5.73 0.35 -1.97
N LEU A 184 -4.59 0.99 -2.24
CA LEU A 184 -3.44 0.36 -2.86
C LEU A 184 -2.52 -0.22 -1.79
N ILE A 185 -2.11 -1.48 -1.94
CA ILE A 185 -1.22 -2.15 -0.99
C ILE A 185 0.00 -2.67 -1.76
N GLY A 186 1.15 -2.06 -1.49
CA GLY A 186 2.42 -2.39 -2.11
C GLY A 186 3.43 -2.97 -1.11
N PRO A 187 4.40 -3.79 -1.57
CA PRO A 187 5.54 -4.15 -0.74
C PRO A 187 6.34 -2.88 -0.42
N GLY A 188 6.75 -2.72 0.83
CA GLY A 188 7.73 -1.70 1.21
C GLY A 188 9.16 -2.17 0.86
N ALA A 189 10.12 -1.26 1.01
CA ALA A 189 11.53 -1.55 0.77
C ALA A 189 11.99 -2.81 1.53
N GLY A 190 12.61 -3.76 0.81
CA GLY A 190 13.23 -4.95 1.40
C GLY A 190 12.30 -6.11 1.77
N GLY A 191 11.05 -6.15 1.28
CA GLY A 191 10.17 -7.34 1.33
C GLY A 191 9.61 -7.75 2.70
N ARG A 192 10.09 -7.12 3.79
CA ARG A 192 9.67 -7.34 5.18
C ARG A 192 8.74 -6.23 5.71
N SER A 193 8.38 -5.31 4.82
CA SER A 193 7.47 -4.21 5.11
C SER A 193 6.42 -4.11 4.01
N LEU A 194 5.31 -3.46 4.35
CA LEU A 194 4.18 -3.28 3.46
C LEU A 194 3.57 -1.92 3.73
N THR A 195 3.20 -1.20 2.67
CA THR A 195 2.57 0.11 2.76
C THR A 195 1.20 0.02 2.11
N ALA A 196 0.17 0.49 2.81
CA ALA A 196 -1.12 0.76 2.22
C ALA A 196 -1.31 2.26 2.04
N TYR A 197 -1.75 2.66 0.85
CA TYR A 197 -2.20 3.99 0.53
C TYR A 197 -3.73 3.94 0.53
N VAL A 198 -4.34 4.53 1.55
CA VAL A 198 -5.79 4.55 1.71
C VAL A 198 -6.29 5.93 1.29
N PRO A 199 -7.10 6.04 0.22
CA PRO A 199 -7.60 7.32 -0.24
C PRO A 199 -8.28 8.11 0.87
N VAL A 200 -7.96 9.39 0.95
CA VAL A 200 -8.44 10.30 1.98
C VAL A 200 -9.96 10.31 2.09
N ASP A 201 -10.67 10.41 0.97
CA ASP A 201 -12.12 10.63 0.94
C ASP A 201 -12.90 9.42 1.44
N SER A 202 -12.45 8.21 1.10
CA SER A 202 -13.07 6.95 1.51
C SER A 202 -12.48 6.38 2.80
N GLY A 203 -11.24 6.74 3.12
CA GLY A 203 -10.36 6.01 4.01
C GLY A 203 -9.86 6.75 5.25
N ARG A 204 -9.95 8.08 5.31
CA ARG A 204 -9.42 8.81 6.48
C ARG A 204 -10.07 8.42 7.80
N ALA A 205 -11.38 8.19 7.76
CA ALA A 205 -12.10 7.70 8.93
C ALA A 205 -11.57 6.33 9.40
N VAL A 206 -11.10 5.50 8.46
CA VAL A 206 -10.47 4.19 8.74
C VAL A 206 -9.10 4.39 9.39
N ALA A 207 -8.24 5.22 8.79
CA ALA A 207 -6.89 5.48 9.30
C ALA A 207 -6.91 6.08 10.72
N VAL A 208 -7.70 7.13 10.93
CA VAL A 208 -7.86 7.77 12.25
C VAL A 208 -8.41 6.78 13.28
N ARG A 209 -9.43 6.00 12.89
CA ARG A 209 -10.02 5.02 13.82
C ARG A 209 -9.03 3.92 14.18
N LEU A 210 -8.27 3.43 13.21
CA LEU A 210 -7.25 2.43 13.44
C LEU A 210 -6.18 2.95 14.40
N CYS A 211 -5.70 4.18 14.21
CA CYS A 211 -4.74 4.81 15.11
C CYS A 211 -5.25 4.84 16.57
N HIS A 212 -6.49 5.30 16.78
CA HIS A 212 -7.11 5.31 18.11
C HIS A 212 -7.26 3.90 18.71
N ALA A 213 -7.69 2.93 17.91
CA ALA A 213 -7.89 1.57 18.37
C ALA A 213 -6.56 0.87 18.73
N LEU A 214 -5.50 1.11 17.95
CA LEU A 214 -4.16 0.60 18.25
C LEU A 214 -3.58 1.21 19.52
N HIS A 215 -3.74 2.52 19.71
CA HIS A 215 -3.31 3.20 20.93
C HIS A 215 -4.05 2.64 22.15
N ALA A 216 -5.38 2.56 22.09
CA ALA A 216 -6.19 2.04 23.17
C ALA A 216 -5.92 0.55 23.46
N THR A 217 -5.60 -0.25 22.42
CA THR A 217 -5.18 -1.65 22.61
C THR A 217 -3.89 -1.72 23.41
N ARG A 218 -2.91 -0.89 23.08
CA ARG A 218 -1.64 -0.83 23.81
C ARG A 218 -1.85 -0.42 25.26
N GLU A 219 -2.59 0.65 25.50
CA GLU A 219 -2.90 1.12 26.86
C GLU A 219 -3.62 0.06 27.68
N ALA A 220 -4.60 -0.64 27.11
CA ALA A 220 -5.33 -1.70 27.80
C ALA A 220 -4.45 -2.92 28.15
N VAL A 221 -3.54 -3.31 27.24
CA VAL A 221 -2.56 -4.37 27.50
C VAL A 221 -1.57 -3.95 28.59
N ASP A 222 -1.07 -2.72 28.55
CA ASP A 222 -0.13 -2.22 29.55
C ASP A 222 -0.80 -2.11 30.93
N TYR A 223 -2.05 -1.66 30.99
CA TYR A 223 -2.87 -1.65 32.20
C TYR A 223 -3.08 -3.06 32.78
N GLN A 224 -3.46 -4.03 31.92
CA GLN A 224 -3.66 -5.42 32.34
C GLN A 224 -2.37 -6.04 32.88
N ARG A 225 -1.21 -5.73 32.29
CA ARG A 225 0.09 -6.20 32.78
C ARG A 225 0.46 -5.60 34.13
N ALA A 226 0.15 -4.32 34.35
CA ALA A 226 0.50 -3.61 35.58
C ALA A 226 -0.43 -3.96 36.76
N THR A 227 -1.71 -4.20 36.49
CA THR A 227 -2.75 -4.29 37.54
C THR A 227 -3.45 -5.65 37.61
N GLY A 228 -3.39 -6.44 36.54
CA GLY A 228 -4.22 -7.63 36.36
C GLY A 228 -5.69 -7.33 36.02
N GLY A 229 -6.09 -6.05 35.99
CA GLY A 229 -7.46 -5.62 35.71
C GLY A 229 -7.81 -5.64 34.23
N MET A 230 -9.10 -5.69 33.93
CA MET A 230 -9.64 -5.75 32.56
C MET A 230 -10.42 -4.49 32.15
N GLU A 231 -10.59 -3.53 33.07
CA GLU A 231 -11.46 -2.37 32.90
C GLU A 231 -11.05 -1.47 31.72
N ALA A 232 -9.74 -1.42 31.42
CA ALA A 232 -9.23 -0.66 30.28
C ALA A 232 -9.72 -1.20 28.92
N PHE A 233 -10.07 -2.49 28.82
CA PHE A 233 -10.60 -3.07 27.58
C PHE A 233 -12.00 -2.58 27.26
N ASP A 234 -12.84 -2.28 28.25
CA ASP A 234 -14.18 -1.71 28.02
C ASP A 234 -14.06 -0.32 27.38
N SER A 235 -13.12 0.49 27.85
CA SER A 235 -12.80 1.80 27.26
C SER A 235 -12.18 1.65 25.87
N ALA A 236 -11.36 0.62 25.65
CA ALA A 236 -10.77 0.34 24.35
C ALA A 236 -11.83 -0.02 23.28
N VAL A 237 -12.90 -0.73 23.66
CA VAL A 237 -14.02 -1.00 22.74
C VAL A 237 -14.68 0.31 22.26
N ALA A 238 -14.82 1.30 23.13
CA ALA A 238 -15.32 2.62 22.75
C ALA A 238 -14.38 3.37 21.78
N ALA A 239 -13.06 3.12 21.87
CA ALA A 239 -12.07 3.65 20.93
C ALA A 239 -12.08 2.96 19.55
N GLY A 240 -12.67 1.76 19.46
CA GLY A 240 -12.78 0.98 18.21
C GLY A 240 -12.08 -0.37 18.26
N VAL A 241 -11.63 -0.84 19.44
CA VAL A 241 -11.09 -2.19 19.61
C VAL A 241 -12.24 -3.19 19.55
N GLY A 242 -12.07 -4.22 18.73
CA GLY A 242 -13.02 -5.31 18.59
C GLY A 242 -12.28 -6.60 18.29
N ARG A 243 -13.01 -7.71 18.37
CA ARG A 243 -12.48 -9.05 18.12
C ARG A 243 -11.75 -9.15 16.79
N GLU A 244 -12.27 -8.53 15.73
CA GLU A 244 -11.64 -8.53 14.41
C GLU A 244 -10.25 -7.87 14.42
N LEU A 245 -10.09 -6.78 15.18
CA LEU A 245 -8.79 -6.12 15.34
C LEU A 245 -7.85 -7.01 16.16
N THR A 246 -8.33 -7.59 17.25
CA THR A 246 -7.53 -8.50 18.08
C THR A 246 -7.06 -9.72 17.29
N GLU A 247 -7.93 -10.36 16.51
CA GLU A 247 -7.58 -11.48 15.63
C GLU A 247 -6.55 -11.06 14.57
N ALA A 248 -6.71 -9.88 13.97
CA ALA A 248 -5.76 -9.34 13.01
C ALA A 248 -4.39 -9.05 13.63
N LEU A 249 -4.34 -8.51 14.86
CA LEU A 249 -3.09 -8.26 15.59
C LEU A 249 -2.40 -9.57 16.00
N ILE A 250 -3.16 -10.58 16.43
CA ILE A 250 -2.61 -11.91 16.69
C ILE A 250 -2.03 -12.50 15.40
N ALA A 251 -2.73 -12.38 14.28
CA ALA A 251 -2.20 -12.79 12.98
C ALA A 251 -0.96 -11.99 12.57
N LEU A 252 -0.86 -10.71 12.96
CA LEU A 252 0.30 -9.85 12.70
C LEU A 252 1.51 -10.13 13.61
N VAL A 253 1.34 -10.73 14.78
CA VAL A 253 2.48 -11.03 15.69
C VAL A 253 2.85 -12.52 15.69
N ARG A 254 1.96 -13.40 15.23
CA ARG A 254 2.22 -14.85 15.21
C ARG A 254 3.46 -15.18 14.38
N GLY A 255 4.44 -15.82 15.01
CA GLY A 255 5.68 -16.26 14.34
C GLY A 255 6.67 -15.14 14.02
N SER A 256 6.45 -13.90 14.49
CA SER A 256 7.43 -12.81 14.40
C SER A 256 8.16 -12.61 15.72
N GLU A 257 9.41 -12.13 15.65
CA GLU A 257 10.17 -11.66 16.83
C GLU A 257 9.76 -10.23 17.22
N GLY A 258 9.25 -9.47 16.24
CA GLY A 258 8.75 -8.12 16.40
C GLY A 258 7.81 -7.75 15.24
N ALA A 259 6.85 -6.86 15.49
CA ALA A 259 5.97 -6.34 14.46
C ALA A 259 5.51 -4.92 14.82
N GLY A 260 5.20 -4.12 13.80
CA GLY A 260 4.66 -2.79 13.98
C GLY A 260 3.72 -2.36 12.85
N ILE A 261 2.97 -1.29 13.13
CA ILE A 261 1.99 -0.61 12.28
C ILE A 261 2.23 0.90 12.39
#